data_AF-A0A4R2H1V4-F1
#
_entry.id   AF-A0A4R2H1V4-F1
#
_cell.length_a   1.000
_cell.length_b   1.000
_cell.length_c   1.000
_cell.angle_alpha   90.00
_cell.angle_beta   90.00
_cell.angle_gamma   90.00
#
_symmetry.space_group_name_H-M   'P 1'
#
loop_
_entity.id
_entity.type
_entity.pdbx_description
1 polymer ?
#
loop_
_entity_poly.entity_id
_entity_poly.type
_entity_poly.pdbx_seq_one_letter_code
_entity_poly.pdbx_strand_id
1 'polypeptide(L)' 'MNEINNHESYREVISKIKTLSATQQDTIFNFEELARLQAMAIAYELKRYDFTIGSTDTRRFSMAV' A
#
# COMPACT_ATOMS: atom_id res chain seq x y z
N MET A 1 6.65 7.09 13.36
CA MET A 1 5.85 6.45 12.29
C MET A 1 6.40 5.05 12.09
N ASN A 2 5.59 4.00 12.31
CA ASN A 2 6.00 2.61 12.04
C ASN A 2 5.83 2.36 10.55
N GLU A 3 6.93 2.47 9.80
CA GLU A 3 6.93 2.25 8.36
C GLU A 3 7.11 0.76 8.04
N ILE A 4 6.45 0.28 6.99
CA ILE A 4 6.65 -1.07 6.47
C ILE A 4 7.89 -1.03 5.57
N ASN A 5 8.94 -1.75 5.94
CA ASN A 5 10.22 -1.72 5.21
C ASN A 5 10.51 -2.99 4.40
N ASN A 6 9.66 -4.01 4.51
CA ASN A 6 9.85 -5.28 3.82
C ASN A 6 8.50 -5.89 3.40
N HIS A 7 8.56 -6.82 2.44
CA HIS A 7 7.37 -7.42 1.86
C HIS A 7 6.65 -8.40 2.80
N GLU A 8 7.36 -9.00 3.75
CA GLU A 8 6.77 -9.95 4.71
C GLU A 8 5.86 -9.23 5.71
N SER A 9 6.35 -8.15 6.32
CA SER A 9 5.58 -7.25 7.17
C SER A 9 4.41 -6.60 6.43
N TYR A 10 4.57 -6.33 5.12
CA TYR A 10 3.45 -5.89 4.28
C TYR A 10 2.34 -6.94 4.21
N ARG A 11 2.68 -8.21 3.96
CA ARG A 11 1.69 -9.31 3.90
C ARG A 11 0.97 -9.51 5.23
N GLU A 12 1.66 -9.36 6.35
CA GLU A 12 1.04 -9.38 7.68
C GLU A 12 0.03 -8.26 7.87
N VAL A 13 0.37 -7.03 7.45
CA VAL A 13 -0.54 -5.87 7.50
C VAL A 13 -1.78 -6.11 6.62
N ILE A 14 -1.60 -6.62 5.39
CA ILE A 14 -2.73 -6.97 4.50
C ILE A 14 -3.62 -8.05 5.14
N SER A 15 -3.04 -9.06 5.78
CA SER A 15 -3.80 -10.10 6.49
C SER A 15 -4.64 -9.50 7.62
N LYS A 16 -4.07 -8.59 8.42
CA LYS A 16 -4.79 -7.89 9.50
C LYS A 16 -5.91 -7.00 8.98
N ILE A 17 -5.67 -6.25 7.91
CA ILE A 17 -6.70 -5.45 7.22
C ILE A 17 -7.87 -6.35 6.81
N LYS A 18 -7.59 -7.49 6.18
CA LYS A 18 -8.64 -8.44 5.75
C LYS A 18 -9.48 -8.94 6.91
N THR A 19 -8.85 -9.31 8.03
CA THR A 19 -9.55 -9.77 9.23
C THR A 19 -10.40 -8.66 9.84
N LEU A 20 -9.85 -7.44 9.96
CA LEU A 20 -10.57 -6.30 10.52
C LEU A 20 -11.74 -5.85 9.63
N SER A 21 -11.57 -5.85 8.31
CA SER A 21 -12.64 -5.51 7.35
C SER A 21 -13.75 -6.57 7.27
N ALA A 22 -13.46 -7.82 7.62
CA ALA A 22 -14.45 -8.90 7.64
C ALA A 22 -15.26 -8.95 8.96
N THR A 23 -14.79 -8.27 10.01
CA THR A 23 -15.44 -8.29 11.32
C THR A 23 -16.54 -7.21 11.35
N GLN A 24 -17.80 -7.62 11.23
CA GLN A 24 -18.98 -6.72 11.23
C GLN A 24 -19.29 -6.04 12.58
N GLN A 25 -18.41 -6.14 13.59
CA GLN A 25 -18.69 -5.59 14.92
C GLN A 25 -18.13 -4.17 15.06
N ASP A 26 -19.06 -3.22 15.15
CA ASP A 26 -18.92 -1.77 15.33
C ASP A 26 -18.25 -1.36 16.65
N THR A 27 -17.01 -1.78 16.89
CA THR A 27 -16.16 -1.09 17.87
C THR A 27 -15.38 0.01 17.15
N ILE A 28 -15.62 1.27 17.54
CA ILE A 28 -14.95 2.49 17.03
C ILE A 28 -13.41 2.31 16.94
N PHE A 29 -12.84 1.52 17.85
CA PHE A 29 -11.42 1.14 17.89
C PHE A 29 -10.94 0.38 16.65
N ASN A 30 -11.77 -0.48 16.06
CA ASN A 30 -11.41 -1.28 14.88
C ASN A 30 -11.26 -0.40 13.64
N PHE A 31 -12.02 0.71 13.57
CA PHE A 31 -12.00 1.61 12.43
C PHE A 31 -10.72 2.47 12.40
N GLU A 32 -10.29 3.01 13.54
CA GLU A 32 -9.04 3.77 13.62
C GLU A 32 -7.82 2.88 13.33
N GLU A 33 -7.79 1.66 13.86
CA GLU A 33 -6.72 0.71 13.57
C GLU A 33 -6.71 0.31 12.10
N LEU A 34 -7.88 0.04 11.50
CA LEU A 34 -8.01 -0.26 10.08
C LEU A 34 -7.51 0.89 9.21
N ALA A 35 -7.91 2.12 9.50
CA ALA A 35 -7.47 3.31 8.77
C ALA A 35 -5.94 3.49 8.86
N ARG A 36 -5.36 3.25 10.04
CA ARG A 36 -3.91 3.30 10.24
C ARG A 36 -3.19 2.22 9.43
N LEU A 37 -3.68 0.99 9.44
CA LEU A 37 -3.09 -0.12 8.68
C LEU A 37 -3.19 0.12 7.16
N GLN A 38 -4.32 0.63 6.69
CA GLN A 38 -4.52 1.02 5.29
C GLN A 38 -3.54 2.11 4.86
N ALA A 39 -3.35 3.16 5.69
CA ALA A 39 -2.38 4.21 5.40
C ALA A 39 -0.95 3.67 5.30
N MET A 40 -0.56 2.73 6.17
CA MET A 40 0.75 2.07 6.11
C MET A 40 0.92 1.23 4.85
N ALA A 41 -0.10 0.47 4.45
CA ALA A 41 -0.08 -0.34 3.23
C ALA A 41 0.02 0.54 1.97
N ILE A 42 -0.74 1.63 1.89
CA ILE A 42 -0.70 2.60 0.79
C ILE A 42 0.68 3.24 0.69
N ALA A 43 1.26 3.68 1.81
CA ALA A 43 2.59 4.29 1.82
C ALA A 43 3.68 3.32 1.30
N TYR A 44 3.61 2.04 1.69
CA TYR A 44 4.51 1.01 1.19
C TYR A 44 4.38 0.82 -0.33
N GLU A 45 3.14 0.71 -0.84
CA GLU A 45 2.91 0.53 -2.27
C GLU A 45 3.31 1.76 -3.08
N LEU A 46 3.09 2.98 -2.57
CA LEU A 46 3.54 4.21 -3.24
C LEU A 46 5.07 4.29 -3.35
N LYS A 47 5.82 3.82 -2.35
CA LYS A 47 7.30 3.75 -2.43
C LYS A 47 7.77 2.68 -3.40
N ARG A 48 7.05 1.55 -3.49
CA ARG A 48 7.39 0.44 -4.38
C ARG A 48 7.07 0.77 -5.84
N TYR A 49 5.92 1.40 -6.08
CA TYR A 49 5.48 1.91 -7.36
C TYR A 49 5.78 3.40 -7.45
N ASP A 50 7.05 3.78 -7.27
CA ASP A 50 7.45 5.15 -7.58
C ASP A 50 7.23 5.40 -9.08
N PHE A 51 6.04 5.91 -9.41
CA PHE A 51 5.58 6.19 -10.77
C PHE A 51 6.38 7.34 -11.41
N THR A 52 7.41 7.88 -10.74
CA THR A 52 8.37 8.82 -11.34
C THR A 52 9.23 8.21 -12.46
N ILE A 53 9.12 6.90 -12.72
CA ILE A 53 9.57 6.23 -13.96
C ILE A 53 8.69 6.63 -15.18
N GLY A 54 7.96 7.74 -15.12
CA GLY A 54 7.36 8.40 -16.29
C GLY A 54 8.13 9.64 -16.76
N SER A 55 8.99 10.23 -15.92
CA SER A 55 9.67 11.50 -16.22
C SER A 55 11.12 11.34 -16.68
N THR A 56 11.72 10.17 -16.45
CA THR A 56 13.08 9.81 -16.89
C THR A 56 13.11 8.60 -17.83
N ASP A 57 11.94 8.08 -18.23
CA ASP A 57 11.87 7.03 -19.23
C ASP A 57 12.12 7.61 -20.63
N THR A 58 13.40 7.71 -20.96
CA THR A 58 13.92 8.05 -22.29
C THR A 58 13.96 6.84 -23.22
N ARG A 59 13.24 5.74 -22.92
CA ARG A 59 12.99 4.70 -23.91
C ARG A 59 12.20 5.34 -25.03
N ARG A 60 12.95 5.76 -26.05
CA ARG A 60 12.45 6.20 -27.33
C ARG A 60 11.39 5.19 -27.74
N PHE A 61 10.14 5.59 -27.68
CA PHE A 61 9.12 4.97 -28.49
C PHE A 61 9.62 5.15 -29.92
N SER A 62 10.25 4.11 -30.45
CA SER A 62 10.51 4.00 -31.88
C SER A 62 9.14 4.10 -32.52
N MET A 63 8.82 5.31 -32.99
CA MET A 63 7.66 5.52 -33.84
C MET A 63 7.89 4.63 -35.06
N ALA A 64 7.21 3.48 -35.08
CA ALA A 64 7.00 2.76 -36.30
C ALA A 64 6.00 3.59 -37.12
N VAL A 65 6.53 4.37 -38.06
CA VAL A 65 5.78 4.94 -39.18
C VAL A 65 6.52 4.58 -40.46
#